data_AF-A0A2D0N0B6-F1
#
_entry.id   AF-A0A2D0N0B6-F1
#
_cell.length_a   1.000
_cell.length_b   1.000
_cell.length_c   1.000
_cell.angle_alpha   90.00
_cell.angle_beta   90.00
_cell.angle_gamma   90.00
#
_symmetry.space_group_name_H-M   'P 1'
#
loop_
_entity.id
_entity.type
_entity.pdbx_description
1 polymer ?
#
loop_
_entity_poly.entity_id
_entity_poly.type
_entity_poly.pdbx_seq_one_letter_code
_entity_poly.pdbx_strand_id
1 'polypeptide(L)'
;MNTIMPLKEQDKKLTILEEVIEQLTKRLEHYSATPNAKQFYLDQQNETITQLHTLYKEIHAFRYLSVWRDIERMMKRAEAKDSQIAGHAIFIRTRMNGTLPSVIDKYW
;
A
#
# COMPACT_ATOMS: atom_id res chain seq x y z
N MET A 1 -11.39 12.28 -15.30
CA MET A 1 -10.28 12.86 -14.52
C MET A 1 -10.17 12.07 -13.22
N ASN A 2 -9.16 11.20 -13.09
CA ASN A 2 -8.91 10.51 -11.82
C ASN A 2 -8.12 11.46 -10.91
N THR A 3 -8.79 12.06 -9.93
CA THR A 3 -8.13 12.87 -8.90
C THR A 3 -7.31 11.91 -8.03
N ILE A 4 -6.00 11.84 -8.29
CA ILE A 4 -5.08 11.03 -7.49
C ILE A 4 -4.92 11.75 -6.15
N MET A 5 -5.41 11.15 -5.07
CA MET A 5 -5.23 11.68 -3.71
C MET A 5 -3.75 11.84 -3.37
N PRO A 6 -3.35 12.89 -2.62
CA PRO A 6 -1.98 13.05 -2.14
C PRO A 6 -1.53 11.84 -1.31
N LEU A 7 -0.28 11.40 -1.47
CA LEU A 7 0.31 10.26 -0.74
C LEU A 7 0.09 10.35 0.78
N LYS A 8 0.23 11.54 1.36
CA LYS A 8 0.00 11.79 2.80
C LYS A 8 -1.44 11.51 3.25
N GLU A 9 -2.42 11.78 2.39
CA GLU A 9 -3.83 11.52 2.70
C GLU A 9 -4.18 10.05 2.52
N GLN A 10 -3.58 9.38 1.55
CA GLN A 10 -3.70 7.92 1.37
C GLN A 10 -3.13 7.19 2.60
N ASP A 11 -1.97 7.63 3.08
CA ASP A 11 -1.33 7.09 4.29
C ASP A 11 -2.22 7.26 5.51
N LYS A 12 -2.81 8.44 5.71
CA LYS A 12 -3.74 8.67 6.83
C LYS A 12 -4.97 7.76 6.77
N LYS A 13 -5.55 7.56 5.58
CA LYS A 13 -6.73 6.70 5.41
C LYS A 13 -6.39 5.22 5.63
N LEU A 14 -5.22 4.79 5.17
CA LEU A 14 -4.72 3.43 5.43
C LEU A 14 -4.47 3.20 6.92
N THR A 15 -3.87 4.17 7.63
CA THR A 15 -3.71 4.09 9.09
C THR A 15 -5.05 3.97 9.81
N ILE A 16 -6.05 4.76 9.43
CA ILE A 16 -7.40 4.65 10.02
C ILE A 16 -8.01 3.27 9.75
N LEU A 17 -7.85 2.72 8.53
CA LEU A 17 -8.35 1.39 8.21
C LEU A 17 -7.67 0.29 9.05
N GLU A 18 -6.36 0.40 9.24
CA GLU A 18 -5.57 -0.49 10.08
C GLU A 18 -6.03 -0.46 11.54
N GLU A 19 -6.23 0.74 12.10
CA GLU A 19 -6.77 0.92 13.46
C GLU A 19 -8.17 0.30 13.61
N VAL A 20 -9.04 0.45 12.61
CA VAL A 20 -10.38 -0.14 12.61
C VAL A 20 -10.31 -1.66 12.59
N ILE A 21 -9.46 -2.24 11.74
CA ILE A 21 -9.26 -3.70 11.69
C ILE A 21 -8.77 -4.21 13.05
N GLU A 22 -7.78 -3.55 13.66
CA GLU A 22 -7.25 -3.94 14.96
C GLU A 22 -8.31 -3.86 16.07
N GLN A 23 -9.14 -2.81 16.08
CA GLN A 23 -10.25 -2.69 17.03
C GLN A 23 -11.29 -3.79 16.84
N LEU A 24 -11.63 -4.15 15.60
CA LEU A 24 -12.57 -5.24 15.32
C LEU A 24 -12.01 -6.59 15.79
N THR A 25 -10.73 -6.85 15.52
CA THR A 25 -10.05 -8.07 15.98
C THR A 25 -10.08 -8.18 17.50
N LYS A 26 -9.69 -7.12 18.23
CA LYS A 26 -9.73 -7.12 19.70
C LYS A 26 -11.13 -7.34 20.27
N ARG A 27 -12.15 -6.73 19.64
CA ARG A 27 -13.55 -6.94 20.05
C ARG A 27 -14.00 -8.39 19.83
N LEU A 28 -13.58 -9.00 18.71
CA LEU A 28 -13.90 -10.38 18.41
C LEU A 28 -13.20 -11.35 19.37
N GLU A 29 -11.93 -11.11 19.68
CA GLU A 29 -11.17 -11.85 20.70
C GLU A 29 -11.88 -11.82 22.05
N HIS A 30 -12.28 -10.62 22.50
CA HIS A 30 -13.02 -10.46 23.75
C HIS A 30 -14.37 -11.20 23.73
N TYR A 31 -15.11 -11.11 22.62
CA TYR A 31 -16.37 -11.83 22.46
C TYR A 31 -16.18 -13.35 22.46
N SER A 32 -15.12 -13.85 21.82
CA SER A 32 -14.81 -15.29 21.75
C SER A 32 -14.52 -15.91 23.13
N ALA A 33 -14.05 -15.11 24.08
CA ALA A 33 -13.81 -15.53 25.46
C ALA A 33 -15.10 -15.64 26.31
N THR A 34 -16.26 -15.22 25.79
CA THR A 34 -17.52 -15.29 26.53
C THR A 34 -18.10 -16.72 26.50
N PRO A 35 -18.73 -17.21 27.60
CA PRO A 35 -19.21 -18.59 27.69
C PRO A 35 -20.26 -19.00 26.66
N ASN A 36 -20.95 -18.02 26.06
CA ASN A 36 -22.04 -18.22 25.09
C ASN A 36 -21.72 -17.58 23.73
N ALA A 37 -20.45 -17.47 23.38
CA ALA A 37 -20.03 -16.96 22.08
C ALA A 37 -20.63 -17.83 20.96
N LYS A 38 -21.36 -17.19 20.04
CA LYS A 38 -22.00 -17.91 18.93
C LYS A 38 -20.97 -18.14 17.82
N GLN A 39 -20.65 -19.41 17.54
CA GLN A 39 -19.68 -19.77 16.51
C GLN A 39 -20.00 -19.14 15.14
N PHE A 40 -21.27 -19.18 14.72
CA PHE A 40 -21.71 -18.56 13.47
C PHE A 40 -21.35 -17.07 13.37
N TYR A 41 -21.48 -16.32 14.47
CA TYR A 41 -21.11 -14.91 14.49
C TYR A 41 -19.58 -14.74 14.46
N LEU A 42 -18.83 -15.60 15.16
CA LEU A 42 -17.37 -15.61 15.11
C LEU A 42 -16.86 -15.82 13.69
N ASP A 43 -17.42 -16.80 12.98
CA ASP A 43 -17.03 -17.12 11.61
C ASP A 43 -17.32 -15.95 10.67
N GLN A 44 -18.51 -15.36 10.76
CA GLN A 44 -18.90 -14.21 9.93
C GLN A 44 -18.01 -12.98 10.17
N GLN A 45 -17.65 -12.71 11.43
CA GLN A 45 -16.77 -11.58 11.76
C GLN A 45 -15.33 -11.85 11.32
N ASN A 46 -14.82 -13.07 11.49
CA ASN A 46 -13.50 -13.46 11.00
C ASN A 46 -13.38 -13.33 9.48
N GLU A 47 -14.42 -13.74 8.74
CA GLU A 47 -14.47 -13.57 7.29
C GLU A 47 -14.40 -12.08 6.92
N THR A 48 -15.20 -11.24 7.60
CA THR A 48 -15.21 -9.79 7.38
C THR A 48 -13.84 -9.16 7.64
N ILE A 49 -13.19 -9.51 8.76
CA ILE A 49 -11.85 -9.03 9.11
C ILE A 49 -10.82 -9.47 8.05
N THR A 50 -10.93 -10.70 7.56
CA THR A 50 -10.05 -11.24 6.51
C THR A 50 -10.21 -10.47 5.19
N GLN A 51 -11.45 -10.17 4.79
CA GLN A 51 -11.73 -9.36 3.61
C GLN A 51 -11.15 -7.94 3.76
N LEU A 52 -11.31 -7.31 4.92
CA LEU A 52 -10.74 -5.99 5.21
C LEU A 52 -9.20 -6.01 5.17
N HIS A 53 -8.56 -7.04 5.72
CA HIS A 53 -7.11 -7.20 5.63
C HIS A 53 -6.62 -7.38 4.20
N THR A 54 -7.36 -8.12 3.38
CA THR A 54 -7.04 -8.32 1.96
C THR A 54 -7.10 -6.99 1.22
N LEU A 55 -8.19 -6.24 1.42
CA LEU A 55 -8.36 -4.92 0.83
C LEU A 55 -7.26 -3.94 1.29
N TYR A 56 -6.90 -3.93 2.58
CA TYR A 56 -5.81 -3.10 3.09
C TYR A 56 -4.49 -3.40 2.35
N LYS A 57 -4.15 -4.69 2.17
CA LYS A 57 -2.93 -5.09 1.44
C LYS A 57 -2.95 -4.65 -0.01
N GLU A 58 -4.07 -4.82 -0.70
CA GLU A 58 -4.23 -4.40 -2.10
C GLU A 58 -4.07 -2.88 -2.24
N ILE A 59 -4.76 -2.10 -1.42
CA ILE A 59 -4.66 -0.63 -1.46
C ILE A 59 -3.24 -0.18 -1.11
N HIS A 60 -2.61 -0.80 -0.10
CA HIS A 60 -1.24 -0.49 0.28
C HIS A 60 -0.24 -0.81 -0.85
N ALA A 61 -0.47 -1.86 -1.66
CA ALA A 61 0.35 -2.15 -2.84
C ALA A 61 0.28 -1.03 -3.89
N PHE A 62 -0.83 -0.32 -3.98
CA PHE A 62 -1.00 0.83 -4.88
C PHE A 62 -0.47 2.16 -4.33
N ARG A 63 0.03 2.18 -3.08
CA ARG A 63 0.54 3.40 -2.41
C ARG A 63 1.52 4.19 -3.28
N TYR A 64 2.40 3.51 -4.02
CA TYR A 64 3.42 4.16 -4.86
C TYR A 64 3.11 4.09 -6.36
N LEU A 65 1.87 3.78 -6.75
CA LEU A 65 1.51 3.60 -8.17
C LEU A 65 1.81 4.85 -9.02
N SER A 66 1.56 6.05 -8.50
CA SER A 66 1.87 7.30 -9.20
C SER A 66 3.37 7.46 -9.43
N VAL A 67 4.18 7.18 -8.40
CA VAL A 67 5.65 7.22 -8.48
C VAL A 67 6.16 6.23 -9.51
N TRP A 68 5.65 4.99 -9.50
CA TRP A 68 6.01 3.97 -10.48
C TRP A 68 5.63 4.37 -11.91
N ARG A 69 4.46 4.97 -12.11
CA ARG A 69 4.05 5.50 -13.42
C ARG A 69 4.95 6.63 -13.92
N ASP A 70 5.42 7.49 -13.02
CA ASP A 70 6.34 8.56 -13.39
C ASP A 70 7.73 8.01 -13.72
N ILE A 71 8.24 7.04 -12.96
CA ILE A 71 9.48 6.31 -13.28
C ILE A 71 9.37 5.66 -14.66
N GLU A 72 8.30 4.91 -14.92
CA GLU A 72 8.07 4.24 -16.21
C GLU A 72 8.01 5.25 -17.37
N ARG A 73 7.35 6.41 -17.16
CA ARG A 73 7.33 7.49 -18.16
C ARG A 73 8.73 8.05 -18.43
N MET A 74 9.57 8.18 -17.42
CA MET A 74 10.95 8.65 -17.57
C MET A 74 11.82 7.63 -18.32
N MET A 75 11.67 6.33 -18.03
CA MET A 75 12.35 5.25 -18.75
C MET A 75 12.02 5.28 -20.24
N LYS A 76 10.72 5.31 -20.59
CA LYS A 76 10.26 5.39 -22.00
C LYS A 76 10.80 6.62 -22.72
N ARG A 77 10.89 7.76 -22.04
CA ARG A 77 11.50 8.98 -22.60
C ARG A 77 13.01 8.87 -22.81
N ALA A 78 13.70 8.10 -21.97
CA ALA A 78 15.14 7.86 -22.14
C ALA A 78 15.39 6.91 -23.31
N GLU A 79 14.64 5.80 -23.41
CA GLU A 79 14.70 4.84 -24.51
C GLU A 79 14.36 5.48 -25.86
N ALA A 80 13.39 6.40 -25.90
CA ALA A 80 13.05 7.13 -27.12
C ALA A 80 14.19 8.03 -27.63
N LYS A 81 15.13 8.42 -26.76
CA LYS A 81 16.28 9.27 -27.11
C LYS A 81 17.52 8.47 -27.47
N ASP A 82 17.65 7.26 -26.94
CA ASP A 82 18.81 6.42 -27.12
C ASP A 82 18.39 4.95 -27.19
N SER A 83 18.50 4.38 -28.39
CA SER A 83 18.13 2.99 -28.67
C SER A 83 19.17 1.98 -28.20
N GLN A 84 20.33 2.43 -27.71
CA GLN A 84 21.39 1.56 -27.19
C GLN A 84 21.27 1.31 -25.67
N ILE A 85 20.28 1.89 -25.00
CA ILE A 85 20.02 1.62 -23.58
C ILE A 85 19.74 0.13 -23.39
N ALA A 86 20.65 -0.57 -22.73
CA ALA A 86 20.53 -2.00 -22.43
C ALA A 86 19.75 -2.30 -21.14
N GLY A 87 19.45 -1.28 -20.32
CA GLY A 87 18.66 -1.42 -19.10
C GLY A 87 18.55 -0.13 -18.29
N HIS A 88 17.72 -0.16 -17.25
CA HIS A 88 17.56 0.95 -16.29
C HIS A 88 17.88 0.49 -14.88
N ALA A 89 18.60 1.31 -14.12
CA ALA A 89 18.79 1.12 -12.68
C ALA A 89 17.89 2.10 -11.91
N ILE A 90 17.10 1.59 -10.97
CA ILE A 90 16.27 2.41 -10.08
C ILE A 90 16.90 2.40 -8.70
N PHE A 91 17.35 3.57 -8.24
CA PHE A 91 17.87 3.73 -6.89
C PHE A 91 16.77 4.23 -5.96
N ILE A 92 16.35 3.38 -5.03
CA ILE A 92 15.39 3.72 -3.99
C ILE A 92 16.19 4.17 -2.75
N ARG A 93 16.11 5.45 -2.40
CA ARG A 93 16.75 5.99 -1.18
C ARG A 93 15.70 6.35 -0.14
N THR A 94 15.60 5.57 0.92
CA THR A 94 14.83 5.90 2.13
C THR A 94 15.65 6.87 2.99
N ARG A 95 15.12 8.08 3.26
CA ARG A 95 15.67 8.89 4.36
C ARG A 95 15.28 8.25 5.70
N MET A 96 16.10 8.46 6.73
CA MET A 96 15.89 7.90 8.08
C MET A 96 14.53 8.28 8.72
N ASN A 97 13.80 9.24 8.16
CA ASN A 97 12.46 9.66 8.57
C ASN A 97 11.33 9.10 7.67
N GLY A 98 11.58 8.02 6.91
CA GLY A 98 10.57 7.33 6.10
C GLY A 98 10.10 8.07 4.84
N THR A 99 10.67 9.25 4.53
CA THR A 99 10.35 9.99 3.31
C THR A 99 11.35 9.64 2.20
N LEU A 100 10.85 9.14 1.07
CA LEU A 100 11.65 8.78 -0.11
C LEU A 100 11.85 10.01 -1.02
N PRO A 101 13.08 10.52 -1.22
CA PRO A 101 13.42 11.22 -2.44
C PRO A 101 13.90 10.20 -3.50
N SER A 102 13.11 10.03 -4.56
CA SER A 102 13.57 9.33 -5.76
C SER A 102 14.46 10.27 -6.57
N VAL A 103 15.77 10.03 -6.58
CA VAL A 103 16.69 10.58 -7.58
C VAL A 103 17.06 9.43 -8.51
N ILE A 104 16.67 9.56 -9.77
CA ILE A 104 17.10 8.66 -10.84
C ILE A 104 18.44 9.22 -11.34
N ASP A 105 19.49 8.43 -11.24
CA ASP A 105 20.77 8.75 -11.86
C ASP A 105 21.06 7.73 -12.97
N LYS A 106 21.48 8.23 -14.13
CA LYS A 106 21.80 7.41 -15.31
C LYS A 106 23.20 6.82 -15.16
N TYR A 107 23.35 5.55 -15.50
CA TYR A 107 24.65 4.98 -15.82
C TYR A 107 24.64 4.38 -17.23
N TRP A 108 25.75 4.63 -17.92
CA TRP A 108 26.11 4.29 -19.29
C TRP A 108 26.37 2.80 -19.45
#